data_AF-A0A963HPI0-F1
#
_entry.id   AF-A0A963HPI0-F1
#
_cell.length_a   1.000
_cell.length_b   1.000
_cell.length_c   1.000
_cell.angle_alpha   90.00
_cell.angle_beta   90.00
_cell.angle_gamma   90.00
#
_symmetry.space_group_name_H-M   'P 1'
#
loop_
_entity.id
_entity.type
_entity.pdbx_description
1 polymer ?
#
loop_
_entity_poly.entity_id
_entity_poly.type
_entity_poly.pdbx_seq_one_letter_code
_entity_poly.pdbx_strand_id
1 'polypeptide(L)'
;MNKYEITTNRMHDTIWKRLFKFYWPMVAGIFLMVGFAQNAYSATYYALPFKAEDLKAGERVSTGDHTGGIQGEGEDFGIKRYLGNKKWSHVKNGTDGKKNTDYLIYGKPIYAIGDGTIVGCWRNAPENPHPGERHAQKDKIPGGGNMLWVDHADGTRALYAHMIPGSISEKLCANNAQLFPKPKSDANPEGNYVMLPAGKTVKIKKGQFLGKAGNSGSSSGPHFHLHMQKAGKAAKIFFERGLYKSSVNADLNGWKSFAKKEIPDGKILIWPPRTVFNEYTRFGYKDDDFQRLFDHLVDSGYELEWIDGYSVNNQGYLNFSWKPASGKKWKAYFGQTGAQYQKRYDTNKDLAPIFVDSYTLGGQIRYNLILKAIPGNFLARHGLTYDQHMKVMDDAKKSNLEPVNVSVVSVGNNLSYTVLYRNRNYGGWNIKSQIKESDYQKVFDDFKKQGKTPVYLNAYKHNGTTYFSAIFAKNGGGSLKARHGMSASVLQKEWKNAVDNGFNTMILTAFDGAASEHRYAGLWRK
;
A
#
# COMPACT_ATOMS: atom_id res chain seq x y z
N MET A 1 18.56 3.24 3.73
CA MET A 1 18.36 2.65 2.39
C MET A 1 18.17 1.14 2.56
N ASN A 2 16.99 0.61 2.25
CA ASN A 2 16.73 -0.84 2.26
C ASN A 2 16.88 -1.36 0.84
N LYS A 3 17.90 -2.18 0.58
CA LYS A 3 18.09 -2.91 -0.67
C LYS A 3 17.15 -4.13 -0.61
N TYR A 4 16.18 -4.21 -1.50
CA TYR A 4 15.34 -5.40 -1.66
C TYR A 4 16.06 -6.38 -2.58
N GLU A 5 16.47 -7.53 -2.07
CA GLU A 5 16.90 -8.67 -2.90
C GLU A 5 15.66 -9.43 -3.39
N ILE A 6 15.39 -9.34 -4.69
CA ILE A 6 14.46 -10.20 -5.40
C ILE A 6 15.29 -11.35 -5.97
N THR A 7 15.28 -12.51 -5.32
CA THR A 7 15.82 -13.74 -5.92
C THR A 7 14.71 -14.47 -6.67
N THR A 8 14.65 -14.27 -7.98
CA THR A 8 14.01 -15.22 -8.90
C THR A 8 15.05 -16.26 -9.32
N ASN A 9 14.87 -17.51 -8.90
CA ASN A 9 15.72 -18.62 -9.34
C ASN A 9 15.47 -18.90 -10.83
N ARG A 10 16.48 -18.68 -11.66
CA ARG A 10 16.75 -19.52 -12.84
C ARG A 10 18.23 -19.87 -12.83
N MET A 11 18.51 -21.17 -12.83
CA MET A 11 19.83 -21.75 -13.13
C MET A 11 20.25 -21.32 -14.54
N HIS A 12 21.46 -20.79 -14.70
CA HIS A 12 22.56 -21.42 -15.43
C HIS A 12 23.81 -20.52 -15.46
N ASP A 13 24.93 -21.17 -15.17
CA ASP A 13 26.28 -21.01 -15.72
C ASP A 13 27.25 -19.86 -15.29
N THR A 14 28.16 -20.26 -14.40
CA THR A 14 29.63 -20.37 -14.52
C THR A 14 30.56 -19.20 -14.95
N ILE A 15 31.54 -18.95 -14.05
CA ILE A 15 32.96 -18.55 -14.23
C ILE A 15 33.27 -17.11 -14.68
N TRP A 16 33.91 -16.31 -13.81
CA TRP A 16 35.32 -15.88 -13.97
C TRP A 16 35.86 -15.14 -12.72
N LYS A 17 36.98 -15.65 -12.21
CA LYS A 17 37.87 -15.04 -11.21
C LYS A 17 38.75 -13.98 -11.88
N ARG A 18 39.07 -12.89 -11.15
CA ARG A 18 40.37 -12.19 -11.06
C ARG A 18 40.17 -10.94 -10.18
N LEU A 19 40.54 -10.98 -8.89
CA LEU A 19 41.82 -10.54 -8.32
C LEU A 19 42.33 -9.21 -8.87
N PHE A 20 42.18 -8.14 -8.09
CA PHE A 20 43.19 -7.09 -7.95
C PHE A 20 43.16 -6.54 -6.51
N LYS A 21 44.24 -6.82 -5.77
CA LYS A 21 44.60 -6.15 -4.52
C LYS A 21 45.39 -4.90 -4.89
N PHE A 22 45.05 -3.75 -4.33
CA PHE A 22 45.95 -2.61 -4.24
C PHE A 22 46.04 -2.14 -2.79
N TYR A 23 47.26 -2.20 -2.26
CA TYR A 23 47.70 -1.57 -1.01
C TYR A 23 48.01 -0.09 -1.28
N TRP A 24 47.62 0.80 -0.37
CA TRP A 24 48.15 2.17 -0.30
C TRP A 24 48.48 2.50 1.16
N PRO A 25 49.68 3.04 1.48
CA PRO A 25 50.04 3.37 2.85
C PRO A 25 49.35 4.65 3.33
N MET A 26 48.96 4.65 4.62
CA MET A 26 48.47 5.83 5.34
C MET A 26 49.53 6.92 5.40
N VAL A 27 49.19 8.11 4.92
CA VAL A 27 49.87 9.37 5.30
C VAL A 27 48.86 10.19 6.09
N ALA A 28 49.15 10.38 7.39
CA ALA A 28 48.37 11.24 8.28
C ALA A 28 48.72 12.70 7.99
N GLY A 29 47.84 13.39 7.25
CA GLY A 29 47.88 14.84 7.05
C GLY A 29 46.76 15.51 7.84
N ILE A 30 47.11 16.29 8.85
CA ILE A 30 46.19 17.18 9.58
C ILE A 30 45.77 18.29 8.61
N PHE A 31 44.54 18.24 8.10
CA PHE A 31 43.92 19.34 7.35
C PHE A 31 42.96 20.10 8.27
N LEU A 32 43.28 21.37 8.56
CA LEU A 32 42.31 22.34 9.04
C LEU A 32 41.23 22.52 7.96
N MET A 33 40.01 22.05 8.23
CA MET A 33 38.85 22.37 7.41
C MET A 33 38.25 23.71 7.87
N VAL A 34 38.48 24.76 7.10
CA VAL A 34 37.63 25.95 7.12
C VAL A 34 36.28 25.54 6.53
N GLY A 35 35.23 25.60 7.34
CA GLY A 35 33.90 25.14 6.99
C GLY A 35 33.26 25.96 5.87
N PHE A 36 33.29 25.44 4.65
CA PHE A 36 32.27 25.76 3.66
C PHE A 36 31.03 24.95 4.00
N ALA A 37 30.05 25.58 4.66
CA ALA A 37 28.69 25.06 4.72
C ALA A 37 28.12 25.10 3.30
N GLN A 38 28.35 24.03 2.52
CA GLN A 38 27.52 23.74 1.37
C GLN A 38 26.11 23.52 1.91
N ASN A 39 25.20 24.45 1.64
CA ASN A 39 23.77 24.21 1.79
C ASN A 39 23.45 22.96 0.96
N ALA A 40 23.36 21.82 1.62
CA ALA A 40 22.86 20.61 1.01
C ALA A 40 21.40 20.90 0.64
N TYR A 41 21.15 21.20 -0.63
CA TYR A 41 19.81 21.24 -1.17
C TYR A 41 19.21 19.85 -0.97
N SER A 42 18.38 19.69 0.06
CA SER A 42 17.55 18.50 0.19
C SER A 42 16.58 18.52 -0.99
N ALA A 43 16.62 17.47 -1.81
CA ALA A 43 15.63 17.31 -2.88
C ALA A 43 14.21 17.33 -2.28
N THR A 44 13.34 18.20 -2.81
CA THR A 44 11.91 18.18 -2.49
C THR A 44 11.30 16.94 -3.13
N TYR A 45 10.57 16.14 -2.35
CA TYR A 45 9.83 14.99 -2.87
C TYR A 45 8.33 15.30 -2.84
N TYR A 46 7.66 15.05 -3.95
CA TYR A 46 6.24 15.30 -4.15
C TYR A 46 5.41 14.02 -4.10
N ALA A 47 4.12 14.11 -3.76
CA ALA A 47 3.19 13.00 -3.89
C ALA A 47 2.78 12.79 -5.35
N LEU A 48 2.40 11.57 -5.73
CA LEU A 48 1.71 11.35 -7.00
C LEU A 48 0.32 12.03 -6.95
N PRO A 49 -0.16 12.58 -8.07
CA PRO A 49 -1.46 13.26 -8.13
C PRO A 49 -2.66 12.30 -8.13
N PHE A 50 -2.44 11.00 -7.88
CA PHE A 50 -3.43 9.93 -7.85
C PHE A 50 -3.31 9.13 -6.56
N LYS A 51 -4.43 8.53 -6.11
CA LYS A 51 -4.46 7.59 -4.99
C LYS A 51 -4.99 6.24 -5.45
N ALA A 52 -4.38 5.16 -4.99
CA ALA A 52 -4.77 3.83 -5.46
C ALA A 52 -6.18 3.38 -4.98
N GLU A 53 -6.75 4.02 -3.96
CA GLU A 53 -8.16 3.82 -3.58
C GLU A 53 -9.17 4.32 -4.62
N ASP A 54 -8.79 5.24 -5.52
CA ASP A 54 -9.65 5.75 -6.59
C ASP A 54 -9.62 4.89 -7.87
N LEU A 55 -8.81 3.83 -7.85
CA LEU A 55 -8.65 2.87 -8.93
C LEU A 55 -9.40 1.58 -8.62
N LYS A 56 -10.08 1.01 -9.62
CA LYS A 56 -10.68 -0.32 -9.47
C LYS A 56 -9.58 -1.39 -9.39
N ALA A 57 -9.94 -2.58 -8.92
CA ALA A 57 -9.06 -3.73 -9.00
C ALA A 57 -8.62 -3.95 -10.47
N GLY A 58 -7.32 -4.11 -10.69
CA GLY A 58 -6.74 -4.24 -12.03
C GLY A 58 -6.60 -2.93 -12.83
N GLU A 59 -6.97 -1.76 -12.29
CA GLU A 59 -6.66 -0.46 -12.90
C GLU A 59 -5.30 0.06 -12.41
N ARG A 60 -4.52 0.66 -13.31
CA ARG A 60 -3.23 1.29 -13.01
C ARG A 60 -3.11 2.62 -13.75
N VAL A 61 -2.36 3.56 -13.18
CA VAL A 61 -1.97 4.77 -13.90
C VAL A 61 -1.00 4.34 -15.00
N SER A 62 -1.07 4.99 -16.15
CA SER A 62 -0.08 4.86 -17.22
C SER A 62 0.43 6.24 -17.57
N THR A 63 1.70 6.34 -17.95
CA THR A 63 2.24 7.59 -18.46
C THR A 63 3.26 7.32 -19.56
N GLY A 64 3.74 8.38 -20.18
CA GLY A 64 4.76 8.35 -21.21
C GLY A 64 5.26 9.75 -21.49
N ASP A 65 6.49 9.81 -22.00
CA ASP A 65 7.25 11.05 -22.16
C ASP A 65 6.51 12.09 -23.01
N HIS A 66 6.46 13.32 -22.49
CA HIS A 66 5.97 14.48 -23.23
C HIS A 66 7.09 15.11 -24.07
N THR A 67 6.71 15.91 -25.09
CA THR A 67 7.68 16.56 -26.00
C THR A 67 8.18 17.91 -25.48
N GLY A 68 9.33 18.35 -26.03
CA GLY A 68 10.26 19.34 -25.48
C GLY A 68 9.78 20.78 -25.23
N GLY A 69 10.73 21.65 -24.90
CA GLY A 69 10.45 23.01 -24.40
C GLY A 69 10.22 23.02 -22.89
N ILE A 70 9.41 23.94 -22.38
CA ILE A 70 9.14 24.09 -20.93
C ILE A 70 8.45 22.88 -20.31
N GLN A 71 7.85 22.03 -21.14
CA GLN A 71 7.12 20.81 -20.79
C GLN A 71 7.95 19.54 -21.04
N GLY A 72 9.25 19.67 -21.33
CA GLY A 72 10.09 18.53 -21.73
C GLY A 72 10.30 17.47 -20.63
N GLU A 73 9.93 17.79 -19.39
CA GLU A 73 9.93 16.88 -18.24
C GLU A 73 8.48 16.64 -17.71
N GLY A 74 7.49 16.96 -18.56
CA GLY A 74 6.06 16.80 -18.26
C GLY A 74 5.58 15.38 -18.52
N GLU A 75 4.49 15.02 -17.84
CA GLU A 75 3.91 13.69 -17.87
C GLU A 75 2.43 13.77 -18.23
N ASP A 76 2.03 13.01 -19.25
CA ASP A 76 0.63 12.78 -19.59
C ASP A 76 0.17 11.49 -18.94
N PHE A 77 -0.71 11.62 -17.95
CA PHE A 77 -1.24 10.50 -17.20
C PHE A 77 -2.57 10.02 -17.77
N GLY A 78 -2.64 8.71 -18.00
CA GLY A 78 -3.87 7.96 -18.28
C GLY A 78 -4.13 6.88 -17.22
N ILE A 79 -5.25 6.17 -17.35
CA ILE A 79 -5.52 4.94 -16.59
C ILE A 79 -5.67 3.79 -17.59
N LYS A 80 -5.15 2.63 -17.23
CA LYS A 80 -5.32 1.37 -17.93
C LYS A 80 -5.95 0.31 -17.04
N ARG A 81 -6.82 -0.53 -17.59
CA ARG A 81 -7.33 -1.77 -16.95
C ARG A 81 -6.66 -3.00 -17.53
N TYR A 82 -6.35 -3.96 -16.68
CA TYR A 82 -5.77 -5.24 -17.09
C TYR A 82 -6.80 -6.11 -17.80
N LEU A 83 -6.40 -6.74 -18.91
CA LEU A 83 -7.23 -7.65 -19.70
C LEU A 83 -6.79 -9.13 -19.57
N GLY A 84 -5.70 -9.40 -18.85
CA GLY A 84 -5.03 -10.70 -18.87
C GLY A 84 -3.93 -10.78 -19.93
N ASN A 85 -3.05 -11.77 -19.81
CA ASN A 85 -1.96 -12.05 -20.76
C ASN A 85 -1.13 -10.81 -21.12
N LYS A 86 -0.74 -10.02 -20.11
CA LYS A 86 0.03 -8.76 -20.27
C LYS A 86 -0.67 -7.66 -21.08
N LYS A 87 -1.95 -7.81 -21.44
CA LYS A 87 -2.70 -6.82 -22.22
C LYS A 87 -3.46 -5.86 -21.32
N TRP A 88 -3.57 -4.61 -21.76
CA TRP A 88 -4.20 -3.51 -21.03
C TRP A 88 -5.01 -2.63 -21.97
N SER A 89 -6.08 -2.00 -21.47
CA SER A 89 -6.90 -1.05 -22.23
C SER A 89 -7.08 0.27 -21.49
N HIS A 90 -7.08 1.38 -22.21
CA HIS A 90 -7.36 2.72 -21.69
C HIS A 90 -8.86 3.02 -21.53
N VAL A 91 -9.70 2.21 -22.17
CA VAL A 91 -11.14 2.42 -22.20
C VAL A 91 -11.87 1.39 -21.34
N LYS A 92 -13.09 1.74 -20.94
CA LYS A 92 -13.99 0.88 -20.17
C LYS A 92 -14.33 -0.39 -20.95
N ASN A 93 -14.91 -1.36 -20.26
CA ASN A 93 -15.33 -2.59 -20.92
C ASN A 93 -16.56 -2.32 -21.80
N GLY A 94 -16.54 -2.81 -23.05
CA GLY A 94 -17.65 -2.66 -23.98
C GLY A 94 -17.79 -1.29 -24.66
N THR A 95 -16.78 -0.41 -24.59
CA THR A 95 -16.79 0.91 -25.23
C THR A 95 -15.84 0.99 -26.42
N ASP A 96 -16.10 1.86 -27.39
CA ASP A 96 -15.29 2.02 -28.61
C ASP A 96 -14.25 3.14 -28.54
N GLY A 97 -14.26 3.95 -27.47
CA GLY A 97 -13.27 5.02 -27.27
C GLY A 97 -13.58 6.28 -28.07
N LYS A 98 -14.80 6.43 -28.58
CA LYS A 98 -15.24 7.63 -29.31
C LYS A 98 -15.84 8.69 -28.39
N LYS A 99 -16.07 8.40 -27.11
CA LYS A 99 -16.55 9.40 -26.13
C LYS A 99 -15.50 9.63 -25.06
N ASN A 100 -15.42 10.86 -24.54
CA ASN A 100 -14.53 11.16 -23.42
C ASN A 100 -14.79 10.21 -22.23
N THR A 101 -16.06 9.93 -21.95
CA THR A 101 -16.51 9.05 -20.86
C THR A 101 -16.14 7.58 -21.05
N ASP A 102 -15.68 7.16 -22.23
CA ASP A 102 -15.19 5.80 -22.46
C ASP A 102 -13.83 5.58 -21.79
N TYR A 103 -13.02 6.62 -21.64
CA TYR A 103 -11.67 6.53 -21.09
C TYR A 103 -11.70 6.37 -19.57
N LEU A 104 -10.83 5.51 -19.05
CA LEU A 104 -10.77 5.20 -17.62
C LEU A 104 -10.27 6.38 -16.77
N ILE A 105 -9.46 7.28 -17.35
CA ILE A 105 -8.95 8.48 -16.67
C ILE A 105 -10.02 9.58 -16.56
N TYR A 106 -10.99 9.62 -17.48
CA TYR A 106 -12.01 10.68 -17.49
C TYR A 106 -12.84 10.64 -16.20
N GLY A 107 -12.84 11.74 -15.46
CA GLY A 107 -13.52 11.89 -14.18
C GLY A 107 -12.74 11.38 -12.96
N LYS A 108 -11.51 10.87 -13.12
CA LYS A 108 -10.67 10.47 -11.99
C LYS A 108 -10.22 11.68 -11.18
N PRO A 109 -10.19 11.59 -9.84
CA PRO A 109 -9.78 12.70 -8.98
C PRO A 109 -8.28 12.99 -9.14
N ILE A 110 -7.95 14.28 -9.10
CA ILE A 110 -6.58 14.79 -9.13
C ILE A 110 -6.27 15.49 -7.81
N TYR A 111 -5.10 15.22 -7.27
CA TYR A 111 -4.65 15.74 -5.99
C TYR A 111 -3.38 16.60 -6.13
N ALA A 112 -3.24 17.59 -5.24
CA ALA A 112 -2.05 18.41 -5.16
C ALA A 112 -0.80 17.56 -4.82
N ILE A 113 0.25 17.67 -5.63
CA ILE A 113 1.49 16.91 -5.43
C ILE A 113 2.29 17.42 -4.21
N GLY A 114 2.04 18.65 -3.78
CA GLY A 114 2.72 19.28 -2.64
C GLY A 114 1.92 20.45 -2.08
N ASP A 115 2.37 20.94 -0.92
CA ASP A 115 1.94 22.25 -0.43
C ASP A 115 2.35 23.33 -1.43
N GLY A 116 1.50 24.32 -1.64
CA GLY A 116 1.78 25.37 -2.62
C GLY A 116 0.76 26.48 -2.62
N THR A 117 0.97 27.42 -3.54
CA THR A 117 0.10 28.57 -3.76
C THR A 117 -0.35 28.59 -5.21
N ILE A 118 -1.66 28.52 -5.44
CA ILE A 118 -2.26 28.72 -6.77
C ILE A 118 -2.06 30.18 -7.16
N VAL A 119 -1.30 30.39 -8.23
CA VAL A 119 -0.96 31.71 -8.79
C VAL A 119 -1.60 31.96 -10.15
N GLY A 120 -2.20 30.94 -10.75
CA GLY A 120 -2.99 31.06 -11.97
C GLY A 120 -4.01 29.93 -12.07
N CYS A 121 -5.16 30.20 -12.65
CA CYS A 121 -6.21 29.20 -12.76
C CYS A 121 -7.23 29.50 -13.87
N TRP A 122 -7.92 28.45 -14.32
CA TRP A 122 -9.13 28.53 -15.15
C TRP A 122 -10.00 27.31 -14.87
N ARG A 123 -11.32 27.45 -14.60
CA ARG A 123 -12.15 26.30 -14.14
C ARG A 123 -13.33 25.89 -15.01
N ASN A 124 -13.72 26.69 -16.01
CA ASN A 124 -14.95 26.46 -16.77
C ASN A 124 -14.79 26.45 -18.30
N ALA A 125 -13.58 26.31 -18.83
CA ALA A 125 -13.37 26.05 -20.25
C ALA A 125 -14.17 24.81 -20.70
N PRO A 126 -14.89 24.87 -21.83
CA PRO A 126 -15.65 23.73 -22.33
C PRO A 126 -14.72 22.57 -22.68
N GLU A 127 -15.28 21.36 -22.61
CA GLU A 127 -14.60 20.14 -23.03
C GLU A 127 -14.41 20.09 -24.54
N ASN A 128 -13.39 19.36 -24.98
CA ASN A 128 -13.34 18.92 -26.37
C ASN A 128 -14.49 17.91 -26.61
N PRO A 129 -15.20 17.97 -27.76
CA PRO A 129 -16.41 17.17 -27.98
C PRO A 129 -16.19 15.66 -27.78
N HIS A 130 -15.07 15.16 -28.30
CA HIS A 130 -14.62 13.79 -28.15
C HIS A 130 -13.11 13.66 -28.41
N PRO A 131 -12.51 12.49 -28.14
CA PRO A 131 -11.11 12.24 -28.50
C PRO A 131 -10.88 12.48 -30.00
N GLY A 132 -9.76 13.11 -30.33
CA GLY A 132 -9.37 13.45 -31.70
C GLY A 132 -9.98 14.76 -32.25
N GLU A 133 -10.98 15.35 -31.60
CA GLU A 133 -11.61 16.59 -32.06
C GLU A 133 -11.39 17.75 -31.08
N ARG A 134 -11.08 18.93 -31.64
CA ARG A 134 -10.92 20.16 -30.86
C ARG A 134 -12.23 20.93 -30.80
N HIS A 135 -12.52 21.55 -29.65
CA HIS A 135 -13.65 22.47 -29.54
C HIS A 135 -13.61 23.55 -30.63
N ALA A 136 -14.75 23.89 -31.22
CA ALA A 136 -14.85 24.84 -32.34
C ALA A 136 -14.21 26.21 -32.03
N GLN A 137 -14.25 26.63 -30.76
CA GLN A 137 -13.66 27.88 -30.27
C GLN A 137 -12.28 27.69 -29.59
N LYS A 138 -11.51 26.66 -29.99
CA LYS A 138 -10.19 26.33 -29.42
C LYS A 138 -9.23 27.52 -29.28
N ASP A 139 -9.33 28.53 -30.15
CA ASP A 139 -8.46 29.71 -30.13
C ASP A 139 -8.78 30.68 -28.99
N LYS A 140 -9.96 30.55 -28.37
CA LYS A 140 -10.35 31.30 -27.16
C LYS A 140 -10.29 30.45 -25.89
N ILE A 141 -9.74 29.25 -25.95
CA ILE A 141 -9.60 28.37 -24.78
C ILE A 141 -8.13 28.31 -24.36
N PRO A 142 -7.82 28.46 -23.05
CA PRO A 142 -6.47 28.26 -22.53
C PRO A 142 -5.83 26.95 -23.03
N GLY A 143 -4.52 26.95 -23.26
CA GLY A 143 -3.78 25.76 -23.71
C GLY A 143 -3.96 24.58 -22.76
N GLY A 144 -3.80 24.78 -21.46
CA GLY A 144 -4.07 23.76 -20.44
C GLY A 144 -5.57 23.48 -20.18
N GLY A 145 -6.49 24.16 -20.86
CA GLY A 145 -7.93 24.05 -20.60
C GLY A 145 -8.29 24.51 -19.18
N ASN A 146 -8.99 23.66 -18.44
CA ASN A 146 -9.19 23.87 -17.01
C ASN A 146 -7.93 23.46 -16.25
N MET A 147 -7.29 24.41 -15.58
CA MET A 147 -5.95 24.26 -15.07
C MET A 147 -5.68 25.01 -13.77
N LEU A 148 -4.59 24.63 -13.11
CA LEU A 148 -3.99 25.33 -11.98
C LEU A 148 -2.48 25.49 -12.19
N TRP A 149 -1.98 26.70 -12.02
CA TRP A 149 -0.56 27.01 -11.84
C TRP A 149 -0.26 27.16 -10.36
N VAL A 150 0.69 26.38 -9.84
CA VAL A 150 1.00 26.33 -8.41
C VAL A 150 2.48 26.60 -8.17
N ASP A 151 2.78 27.61 -7.35
CA ASP A 151 4.12 27.88 -6.84
C ASP A 151 4.40 27.07 -5.57
N HIS A 152 5.58 26.47 -5.53
CA HIS A 152 6.10 25.71 -4.39
C HIS A 152 7.24 26.46 -3.71
N ALA A 153 7.47 26.15 -2.42
CA ALA A 153 8.45 26.84 -1.58
C ALA A 153 9.91 26.66 -2.05
N ASP A 154 10.19 25.65 -2.87
CA ASP A 154 11.52 25.37 -3.43
C ASP A 154 11.82 26.16 -4.72
N GLY A 155 10.92 27.09 -5.08
CA GLY A 155 11.00 27.95 -6.26
C GLY A 155 10.56 27.27 -7.55
N THR A 156 9.97 26.08 -7.49
CA THR A 156 9.35 25.45 -8.66
C THR A 156 7.90 25.89 -8.84
N ARG A 157 7.44 25.85 -10.09
CA ARG A 157 6.04 26.08 -10.47
C ARG A 157 5.51 24.88 -11.23
N ALA A 158 4.38 24.33 -10.82
CA ALA A 158 3.73 23.19 -11.47
C ALA A 158 2.45 23.62 -12.21
N LEU A 159 2.21 23.02 -13.38
CA LEU A 159 0.94 23.11 -14.10
C LEU A 159 0.15 21.80 -13.92
N TYR A 160 -1.12 21.91 -13.53
CA TYR A 160 -2.10 20.83 -13.53
C TYR A 160 -3.12 21.15 -14.61
N ALA A 161 -3.28 20.34 -15.65
CA ALA A 161 -4.07 20.71 -16.83
C ALA A 161 -5.11 19.66 -17.27
N HIS A 162 -5.94 20.08 -18.23
CA HIS A 162 -6.98 19.31 -18.92
C HIS A 162 -8.08 18.76 -18.04
N MET A 163 -8.41 19.46 -16.94
CA MET A 163 -9.49 19.02 -16.04
C MET A 163 -10.89 19.27 -16.64
N ILE A 164 -11.89 18.61 -16.06
CA ILE A 164 -13.30 18.75 -16.46
C ILE A 164 -13.83 20.13 -15.99
N PRO A 165 -14.60 20.87 -16.82
CA PRO A 165 -15.23 22.11 -16.42
C PRO A 165 -16.09 21.96 -15.17
N GLY A 166 -15.98 22.91 -14.25
CA GLY A 166 -16.69 22.90 -12.96
C GLY A 166 -16.15 21.90 -11.93
N SER A 167 -15.16 21.07 -12.26
CA SER A 167 -14.57 20.13 -11.29
C SER A 167 -13.59 20.78 -10.32
N ILE A 168 -12.95 21.87 -10.73
CA ILE A 168 -12.12 22.72 -9.86
C ILE A 168 -13.06 23.63 -9.06
N SER A 169 -12.97 23.60 -7.73
CA SER A 169 -13.82 24.42 -6.86
C SER A 169 -13.56 25.92 -7.05
N GLU A 170 -14.60 26.74 -6.92
CA GLU A 170 -14.48 28.21 -6.86
C GLU A 170 -13.56 28.71 -5.74
N LYS A 171 -13.39 27.91 -4.67
CA LYS A 171 -12.45 28.23 -3.58
C LYS A 171 -10.99 28.13 -4.02
N LEU A 172 -10.71 27.34 -5.06
CA LEU A 172 -9.37 27.13 -5.61
C LEU A 172 -9.08 28.03 -6.80
N CYS A 173 -10.11 28.38 -7.56
CA CYS A 173 -9.96 29.22 -8.73
C CYS A 173 -11.06 30.27 -8.81
N ALA A 174 -10.67 31.54 -8.94
CA ALA A 174 -11.62 32.66 -9.10
C ALA A 174 -12.08 32.82 -10.56
N ASN A 175 -11.25 32.49 -11.55
CA ASN A 175 -11.55 32.65 -12.98
C ASN A 175 -12.59 31.61 -13.45
N ASN A 176 -13.80 32.06 -13.80
CA ASN A 176 -14.97 31.20 -14.07
C ASN A 176 -15.54 31.30 -15.49
N ALA A 177 -14.97 32.13 -16.35
CA ALA A 177 -15.44 32.27 -17.72
C ALA A 177 -15.19 30.98 -18.52
N GLN A 178 -15.99 30.76 -19.56
CA GLN A 178 -15.83 29.61 -20.44
C GLN A 178 -14.75 29.85 -21.50
N LEU A 179 -14.63 31.09 -21.98
CA LEU A 179 -13.72 31.48 -23.05
C LEU A 179 -12.95 32.72 -22.65
N PHE A 180 -11.75 32.88 -23.21
CA PHE A 180 -11.05 34.15 -23.18
C PHE A 180 -11.84 35.23 -23.92
N PRO A 181 -11.76 36.49 -23.46
CA PRO A 181 -12.35 37.63 -24.17
C PRO A 181 -11.79 37.79 -25.58
N LYS A 182 -10.49 37.50 -25.78
CA LYS A 182 -9.78 37.60 -27.06
C LYS A 182 -9.13 36.26 -27.46
N PRO A 183 -8.89 36.02 -28.76
CA PRO A 183 -8.17 34.83 -29.22
C PRO A 183 -6.72 34.79 -28.72
N LYS A 184 -6.13 33.60 -28.71
CA LYS A 184 -4.74 33.33 -28.31
C LYS A 184 -3.67 34.11 -29.09
N SER A 185 -4.00 34.50 -30.32
CA SER A 185 -3.14 35.36 -31.17
C SER A 185 -2.92 36.75 -30.59
N ASP A 186 -3.81 37.22 -29.72
CA ASP A 186 -3.83 38.60 -29.26
C ASP A 186 -3.23 38.71 -27.86
N ALA A 187 -1.93 39.03 -27.79
CA ALA A 187 -1.27 39.59 -26.61
C ALA A 187 -1.18 38.70 -25.35
N ASN A 188 -0.65 37.48 -25.45
CA ASN A 188 -0.38 36.59 -24.30
C ASN A 188 -1.57 36.42 -23.32
N PRO A 189 -2.72 35.91 -23.78
CA PRO A 189 -3.93 35.86 -22.96
C PRO A 189 -3.83 34.93 -21.75
N GLU A 190 -2.93 33.95 -21.74
CA GLU A 190 -2.67 33.16 -20.52
C GLU A 190 -2.07 34.02 -19.41
N GLY A 191 -1.09 34.88 -19.74
CA GLY A 191 -0.56 35.85 -18.79
C GLY A 191 -1.61 36.83 -18.27
N ASN A 192 -2.55 37.26 -19.13
CA ASN A 192 -3.54 38.27 -18.78
C ASN A 192 -4.77 37.74 -18.04
N TYR A 193 -5.21 36.51 -18.34
CA TYR A 193 -6.51 36.00 -17.91
C TYR A 193 -6.42 34.76 -17.01
N VAL A 194 -5.33 33.99 -17.07
CA VAL A 194 -5.15 32.80 -16.21
C VAL A 194 -4.48 33.20 -14.91
N MET A 195 -3.47 34.06 -14.95
CA MET A 195 -2.73 34.47 -13.75
C MET A 195 -3.61 35.26 -12.79
N LEU A 196 -3.46 34.97 -11.50
CA LEU A 196 -4.19 35.63 -10.42
C LEU A 196 -3.38 36.84 -9.91
N PRO A 197 -4.05 37.96 -9.59
CA PRO A 197 -3.40 39.05 -8.84
C PRO A 197 -2.84 38.56 -7.50
N ALA A 198 -1.78 39.18 -7.00
CA ALA A 198 -1.07 38.75 -5.78
C ALA A 198 -1.99 38.56 -4.54
N GLY A 199 -3.05 39.36 -4.40
CA GLY A 199 -4.03 39.26 -3.30
C GLY A 199 -5.15 38.22 -3.50
N LYS A 200 -5.16 37.49 -4.62
CA LYS A 200 -6.21 36.52 -4.98
C LYS A 200 -5.68 35.08 -5.10
N THR A 201 -4.41 34.86 -4.78
CA THR A 201 -3.80 33.53 -4.77
C THR A 201 -4.40 32.64 -3.67
N VAL A 202 -4.40 31.32 -3.87
CA VAL A 202 -5.00 30.36 -2.94
C VAL A 202 -3.96 29.35 -2.45
N LYS A 203 -3.84 29.15 -1.13
CA LYS A 203 -2.96 28.11 -0.59
C LYS A 203 -3.61 26.73 -0.69
N ILE A 204 -2.80 25.73 -1.06
CA ILE A 204 -3.21 24.32 -1.10
C ILE A 204 -2.26 23.46 -0.27
N LYS A 205 -2.76 22.29 0.13
CA LYS A 205 -2.01 21.28 0.89
C LYS A 205 -1.76 20.03 0.07
N LYS A 206 -0.61 19.38 0.27
CA LYS A 206 -0.29 18.09 -0.35
C LYS A 206 -1.43 17.10 -0.14
N GLY A 207 -1.87 16.45 -1.20
CA GLY A 207 -2.96 15.48 -1.18
C GLY A 207 -4.37 16.08 -1.14
N GLN A 208 -4.50 17.42 -1.18
CA GLN A 208 -5.79 18.11 -1.35
C GLN A 208 -6.38 17.81 -2.73
N PHE A 209 -7.68 17.51 -2.78
CA PHE A 209 -8.41 17.35 -4.04
C PHE A 209 -8.45 18.68 -4.82
N LEU A 210 -8.07 18.64 -6.10
CA LEU A 210 -7.99 19.82 -6.96
C LEU A 210 -9.09 19.86 -8.02
N GLY A 211 -9.46 18.71 -8.57
CA GLY A 211 -10.42 18.59 -9.66
C GLY A 211 -10.46 17.18 -10.22
N LYS A 212 -11.04 17.02 -11.41
CA LYS A 212 -11.15 15.72 -12.09
C LYS A 212 -10.51 15.80 -13.47
N ALA A 213 -9.75 14.77 -13.85
CA ALA A 213 -9.14 14.66 -15.17
C ALA A 213 -10.20 14.65 -16.27
N GLY A 214 -9.94 15.36 -17.36
CA GLY A 214 -10.88 15.59 -18.46
C GLY A 214 -10.19 15.60 -19.80
N ASN A 215 -10.69 16.40 -20.73
CA ASN A 215 -10.17 16.56 -22.09
C ASN A 215 -10.23 18.03 -22.56
N SER A 216 -10.28 19.01 -21.64
CA SER A 216 -10.42 20.42 -22.00
C SER A 216 -9.13 21.04 -22.57
N GLY A 217 -9.26 22.13 -23.33
CA GLY A 217 -8.10 22.86 -23.88
C GLY A 217 -7.36 22.09 -24.96
N SER A 218 -6.02 22.22 -24.97
CA SER A 218 -5.12 21.66 -25.98
C SER A 218 -4.80 20.17 -25.77
N SER A 219 -5.76 19.36 -25.30
CA SER A 219 -5.73 17.89 -25.24
C SER A 219 -6.27 17.10 -26.46
N SER A 220 -5.61 16.03 -26.93
CA SER A 220 -6.12 15.17 -28.02
C SER A 220 -7.12 14.08 -27.57
N GLY A 221 -7.30 13.89 -26.28
CA GLY A 221 -8.18 12.89 -25.68
C GLY A 221 -8.03 12.87 -24.16
N PRO A 222 -8.91 12.20 -23.40
CA PRO A 222 -8.86 12.25 -21.94
C PRO A 222 -7.51 11.84 -21.36
N HIS A 223 -6.89 12.75 -20.61
CA HIS A 223 -5.67 12.52 -19.84
C HIS A 223 -5.53 13.62 -18.76
N PHE A 224 -4.57 13.46 -17.87
CA PHE A 224 -4.15 14.50 -16.92
C PHE A 224 -2.71 14.88 -17.23
N HIS A 225 -2.48 16.15 -17.57
CA HIS A 225 -1.14 16.66 -17.82
C HIS A 225 -0.58 17.35 -16.57
N LEU A 226 0.65 16.99 -16.22
CA LEU A 226 1.42 17.62 -15.16
C LEU A 226 2.82 17.93 -15.67
N HIS A 227 3.27 19.16 -15.51
CA HIS A 227 4.69 19.47 -15.66
C HIS A 227 5.14 20.42 -14.56
N MET A 228 6.46 20.51 -14.39
CA MET A 228 7.08 21.44 -13.47
C MET A 228 8.16 22.25 -14.18
N GLN A 229 8.30 23.50 -13.76
CA GLN A 229 9.33 24.40 -14.24
C GLN A 229 10.06 25.07 -13.07
N LYS A 230 11.31 25.46 -13.32
CA LYS A 230 12.12 26.25 -12.39
C LYS A 230 12.92 27.28 -13.18
N ALA A 231 12.80 28.55 -12.80
CA ALA A 231 13.48 29.66 -13.47
C ALA A 231 13.32 29.65 -15.01
N GLY A 232 12.10 29.38 -15.50
CA GLY A 232 11.79 29.36 -16.94
C GLY A 232 12.35 28.16 -17.71
N LYS A 233 12.80 27.09 -17.03
CA LYS A 233 13.24 25.84 -17.63
C LYS A 233 12.41 24.66 -17.12
N ALA A 234 12.26 23.62 -17.94
CA ALA A 234 11.62 22.38 -17.52
C ALA A 234 12.36 21.79 -16.32
N ALA A 235 11.61 21.22 -15.38
CA ALA A 235 12.14 20.67 -14.14
C ALA A 235 11.55 19.29 -13.87
N LYS A 236 12.43 18.35 -13.53
CA LYS A 236 12.07 16.99 -13.14
C LYS A 236 11.28 16.96 -11.83
N ILE A 237 10.31 16.06 -11.74
CA ILE A 237 9.51 15.85 -10.52
C ILE A 237 10.02 14.58 -9.81
N PHE A 238 10.48 14.74 -8.57
CA PHE A 238 10.88 13.61 -7.73
C PHE A 238 9.73 13.22 -6.81
N PHE A 239 9.33 11.95 -6.84
CA PHE A 239 8.17 11.47 -6.08
C PHE A 239 8.58 10.76 -4.79
N GLU A 240 7.80 10.97 -3.73
CA GLU A 240 8.03 10.36 -2.42
C GLU A 240 7.99 8.83 -2.50
N ARG A 241 7.00 8.30 -3.23
CA ARG A 241 6.58 6.90 -3.27
C ARG A 241 5.95 6.58 -4.63
N GLY A 242 5.85 5.30 -4.93
CA GLY A 242 5.23 4.79 -6.14
C GLY A 242 5.90 3.52 -6.61
N LEU A 243 5.10 2.62 -7.17
CA LEU A 243 5.58 1.42 -7.84
C LEU A 243 5.37 1.53 -9.34
N TYR A 244 6.27 0.97 -10.14
CA TYR A 244 6.17 1.03 -11.60
C TYR A 244 6.44 -0.32 -12.30
N LYS A 245 6.00 -0.37 -13.55
CA LYS A 245 6.41 -1.32 -14.60
C LYS A 245 6.98 -0.54 -15.77
N SER A 246 8.15 -0.92 -16.26
CA SER A 246 8.82 -0.31 -17.42
C SER A 246 8.12 -0.57 -18.77
N SER A 247 6.88 -1.06 -18.76
CA SER A 247 6.09 -1.36 -19.95
C SER A 247 4.61 -1.31 -19.61
N VAL A 248 3.83 -0.77 -20.53
CA VAL A 248 2.37 -0.82 -20.51
C VAL A 248 1.78 -2.17 -20.93
N ASN A 249 2.63 -3.12 -21.33
CA ASN A 249 2.28 -4.51 -21.62
C ASN A 249 2.97 -5.43 -20.60
N ALA A 250 2.44 -5.47 -19.37
CA ALA A 250 3.06 -6.18 -18.26
C ALA A 250 2.05 -7.00 -17.43
N ASP A 251 2.54 -8.01 -16.73
CA ASP A 251 1.76 -8.75 -15.72
C ASP A 251 1.57 -7.92 -14.44
N LEU A 252 0.63 -8.35 -13.60
CA LEU A 252 0.30 -7.70 -12.33
C LEU A 252 1.32 -7.92 -11.21
N ASN A 253 2.31 -8.81 -11.38
CA ASN A 253 3.28 -9.18 -10.34
C ASN A 253 4.68 -8.64 -10.65
N GLY A 254 5.52 -8.40 -9.63
CA GLY A 254 6.92 -7.98 -9.79
C GLY A 254 7.08 -6.48 -10.11
N TRP A 255 6.46 -5.62 -9.31
CA TRP A 255 6.58 -4.18 -9.42
C TRP A 255 7.90 -3.69 -8.83
N LYS A 256 8.42 -2.56 -9.33
CA LYS A 256 9.63 -1.92 -8.81
C LYS A 256 9.28 -0.61 -8.14
N SER A 257 9.93 -0.26 -7.02
CA SER A 257 9.72 1.06 -6.40
C SER A 257 10.58 2.13 -7.05
N PHE A 258 10.01 3.31 -7.22
CA PHE A 258 10.70 4.55 -7.58
C PHE A 258 10.61 5.60 -6.45
N ALA A 259 10.39 5.15 -5.22
CA ALA A 259 10.37 6.03 -4.06
C ALA A 259 11.63 6.91 -3.97
N LYS A 260 11.44 8.21 -3.78
CA LYS A 260 12.47 9.25 -3.73
C LYS A 260 13.29 9.37 -5.02
N LYS A 261 12.68 9.04 -6.15
CA LYS A 261 13.26 9.16 -7.48
C LYS A 261 12.25 9.81 -8.42
N GLU A 262 12.74 10.18 -9.59
CA GLU A 262 11.91 10.51 -10.73
C GLU A 262 11.10 9.28 -11.18
N ILE A 263 9.98 9.53 -11.86
CA ILE A 263 9.32 8.49 -12.63
C ILE A 263 10.29 8.02 -13.74
N PRO A 264 10.44 6.72 -13.98
CA PRO A 264 11.30 6.24 -15.06
C PRO A 264 10.75 6.59 -16.45
N ASP A 265 11.63 7.06 -17.33
CA ASP A 265 11.30 7.38 -18.72
C ASP A 265 10.58 6.25 -19.46
N GLY A 266 9.76 6.64 -20.42
CA GLY A 266 9.08 5.79 -21.38
C GLY A 266 7.65 5.44 -21.02
N LYS A 267 7.05 4.56 -21.83
CA LYS A 267 5.66 4.12 -21.66
C LYS A 267 5.53 3.12 -20.53
N ILE A 268 5.15 3.59 -19.35
CA ILE A 268 5.13 2.79 -18.12
C ILE A 268 3.73 2.64 -17.51
N LEU A 269 3.60 1.69 -16.58
CA LEU A 269 2.49 1.66 -15.62
C LEU A 269 2.99 2.12 -14.26
N ILE A 270 2.13 2.81 -13.54
CA ILE A 270 2.33 3.27 -12.17
C ILE A 270 1.22 2.70 -11.30
N TRP A 271 1.60 2.17 -10.15
CA TRP A 271 0.70 1.88 -9.05
C TRP A 271 0.91 2.97 -7.99
N PRO A 272 0.03 3.98 -7.91
CA PRO A 272 0.19 5.07 -6.97
C PRO A 272 0.04 4.57 -5.52
N PRO A 273 0.67 5.22 -4.54
CA PRO A 273 0.46 4.92 -3.13
C PRO A 273 -1.01 5.15 -2.74
N ARG A 274 -1.42 4.55 -1.63
CA ARG A 274 -2.73 4.80 -1.01
C ARG A 274 -2.61 5.82 0.11
N THR A 275 -3.75 6.43 0.47
CA THR A 275 -3.84 7.10 1.78
C THR A 275 -3.58 6.11 2.91
N VAL A 276 -2.76 6.53 3.87
CA VAL A 276 -2.48 5.78 5.08
C VAL A 276 -3.50 6.15 6.15
N PHE A 277 -4.37 5.19 6.50
CA PHE A 277 -5.32 5.28 7.60
C PHE A 277 -4.79 4.51 8.81
N ASN A 278 -5.53 4.53 9.93
CA ASN A 278 -5.14 3.82 11.15
C ASN A 278 -4.98 2.31 10.94
N GLU A 279 -5.79 1.73 10.06
CA GLU A 279 -5.77 0.31 9.78
C GLU A 279 -6.11 0.03 8.30
N TYR A 280 -5.46 -0.97 7.70
CA TYR A 280 -5.89 -1.60 6.45
C TYR A 280 -6.04 -3.11 6.65
N THR A 281 -7.27 -3.60 6.50
CA THR A 281 -7.61 -5.00 6.79
C THR A 281 -8.37 -5.65 5.66
N ARG A 282 -8.02 -6.90 5.37
CA ARG A 282 -8.72 -7.79 4.42
C ARG A 282 -8.76 -9.20 4.97
N PHE A 283 -9.76 -9.94 4.51
CA PHE A 283 -10.01 -11.33 4.86
C PHE A 283 -10.44 -12.09 3.60
N GLY A 284 -10.16 -13.39 3.55
CA GLY A 284 -10.39 -14.22 2.37
C GLY A 284 -9.61 -13.75 1.14
N TYR A 285 -8.44 -13.17 1.34
CA TYR A 285 -7.60 -12.69 0.25
C TYR A 285 -6.79 -13.85 -0.34
N LYS A 286 -6.82 -14.06 -1.65
CA LYS A 286 -6.03 -15.13 -2.29
C LYS A 286 -4.54 -14.90 -2.07
N ASP A 287 -3.83 -15.94 -1.66
CA ASP A 287 -2.40 -15.86 -1.33
C ASP A 287 -1.51 -15.58 -2.55
N ASP A 288 -1.87 -16.11 -3.73
CA ASP A 288 -1.20 -15.83 -5.02
C ASP A 288 -1.10 -14.33 -5.35
N ASP A 289 -2.00 -13.54 -4.78
CA ASP A 289 -2.12 -12.12 -5.02
C ASP A 289 -1.42 -11.27 -3.95
N PHE A 290 -1.03 -11.89 -2.83
CA PHE A 290 -0.64 -11.15 -1.63
C PHE A 290 0.71 -10.46 -1.78
N GLN A 291 1.68 -11.06 -2.47
CA GLN A 291 3.00 -10.43 -2.63
C GLN A 291 2.92 -9.06 -3.29
N ARG A 292 2.11 -8.90 -4.34
CA ARG A 292 1.98 -7.59 -5.01
C ARG A 292 1.23 -6.57 -4.15
N LEU A 293 0.26 -7.01 -3.34
CA LEU A 293 -0.42 -6.13 -2.38
C LEU A 293 0.53 -5.74 -1.24
N PHE A 294 1.33 -6.69 -0.76
CA PHE A 294 2.35 -6.48 0.25
C PHE A 294 3.30 -5.37 -0.19
N ASP A 295 3.91 -5.50 -1.37
CA ASP A 295 4.83 -4.50 -1.92
C ASP A 295 4.17 -3.12 -2.00
N HIS A 296 2.90 -3.08 -2.44
CA HIS A 296 2.14 -1.85 -2.56
C HIS A 296 1.81 -1.17 -1.22
N LEU A 297 1.44 -1.94 -0.20
CA LEU A 297 1.14 -1.40 1.13
C LEU A 297 2.41 -0.93 1.83
N VAL A 298 3.53 -1.64 1.67
CA VAL A 298 4.85 -1.18 2.13
C VAL A 298 5.24 0.13 1.45
N ASP A 299 5.11 0.21 0.12
CA ASP A 299 5.39 1.43 -0.64
C ASP A 299 4.44 2.57 -0.26
N SER A 300 3.19 2.28 0.09
CA SER A 300 2.22 3.27 0.59
C SER A 300 2.56 3.80 1.99
N GLY A 301 3.37 3.07 2.78
CA GLY A 301 3.76 3.49 4.13
C GLY A 301 3.06 2.73 5.26
N TYR A 302 2.54 1.53 4.99
CA TYR A 302 2.05 0.61 6.02
C TYR A 302 3.15 -0.37 6.48
N GLU A 303 2.97 -0.95 7.65
CA GLU A 303 3.68 -2.14 8.12
C GLU A 303 2.66 -3.23 8.49
N LEU A 304 2.99 -4.49 8.17
CA LEU A 304 2.13 -5.64 8.49
C LEU A 304 2.21 -5.91 9.98
N GLU A 305 1.06 -5.97 10.65
CA GLU A 305 0.99 -6.26 12.09
C GLU A 305 0.62 -7.71 12.37
N TRP A 306 -0.28 -8.27 11.56
CA TRP A 306 -0.90 -9.55 11.81
C TRP A 306 -1.29 -10.22 10.48
N ILE A 307 -1.14 -11.55 10.42
CA ILE A 307 -1.47 -12.37 9.24
C ILE A 307 -1.90 -13.77 9.68
N ASP A 308 -2.91 -14.34 9.04
CA ASP A 308 -3.39 -15.70 9.29
C ASP A 308 -3.61 -16.36 7.93
N GLY A 309 -2.90 -17.47 7.71
CA GLY A 309 -3.11 -18.28 6.53
C GLY A 309 -4.11 -19.39 6.76
N TYR A 310 -4.84 -19.74 5.71
CA TYR A 310 -5.71 -20.90 5.70
C TYR A 310 -5.93 -21.39 4.27
N SER A 311 -6.54 -22.56 4.11
CA SER A 311 -6.88 -23.09 2.79
C SER A 311 -8.32 -23.59 2.74
N VAL A 312 -8.98 -23.39 1.61
CA VAL A 312 -10.28 -23.99 1.26
C VAL A 312 -10.13 -24.64 -0.10
N ASN A 313 -10.51 -25.91 -0.24
CA ASN A 313 -10.37 -26.67 -1.49
C ASN A 313 -8.96 -26.58 -2.12
N ASN A 314 -7.92 -26.70 -1.30
CA ASN A 314 -6.50 -26.54 -1.69
C ASN A 314 -6.11 -25.17 -2.27
N GLN A 315 -6.99 -24.17 -2.30
CA GLN A 315 -6.63 -22.78 -2.57
C GLN A 315 -6.22 -22.09 -1.26
N GLY A 316 -5.09 -21.39 -1.29
CA GLY A 316 -4.60 -20.62 -0.16
C GLY A 316 -5.27 -19.24 -0.05
N TYR A 317 -5.52 -18.84 1.18
CA TYR A 317 -6.10 -17.55 1.54
C TYR A 317 -5.39 -16.97 2.75
N LEU A 318 -5.44 -15.64 2.85
CA LEU A 318 -4.85 -14.87 3.91
C LEU A 318 -5.87 -13.89 4.48
N ASN A 319 -5.86 -13.77 5.79
CA ASN A 319 -6.46 -12.67 6.54
C ASN A 319 -5.31 -11.83 7.10
N PHE A 320 -5.42 -10.51 7.08
CA PHE A 320 -4.34 -9.66 7.56
C PHE A 320 -4.82 -8.28 7.99
N SER A 321 -4.05 -7.68 8.89
CA SER A 321 -4.19 -6.30 9.32
C SER A 321 -2.85 -5.58 9.24
N TRP A 322 -2.92 -4.33 8.78
CA TRP A 322 -1.80 -3.44 8.56
C TRP A 322 -2.05 -2.13 9.28
N LYS A 323 -0.98 -1.49 9.73
CA LYS A 323 -1.02 -0.19 10.40
C LYS A 323 -0.01 0.80 9.79
N PRO A 324 -0.12 2.10 10.05
CA PRO A 324 0.91 3.06 9.66
C PRO A 324 2.29 2.60 10.11
N ALA A 325 3.28 2.68 9.20
CA ALA A 325 4.64 2.27 9.49
C ALA A 325 5.21 3.10 10.66
N SER A 326 5.74 2.41 11.66
CA SER A 326 6.28 3.01 12.88
C SER A 326 7.65 3.66 12.71
N GLY A 327 8.23 3.61 11.50
CA GLY A 327 9.61 4.02 11.22
C GLY A 327 10.69 3.02 11.67
N LYS A 328 10.32 1.99 12.44
CA LYS A 328 11.25 0.93 12.87
C LYS A 328 11.56 -0.04 11.72
N LYS A 329 12.77 -0.61 11.71
CA LYS A 329 13.11 -1.68 10.77
C LYS A 329 12.21 -2.89 11.02
N TRP A 330 11.67 -3.48 9.96
CA TRP A 330 10.84 -4.67 10.02
C TRP A 330 10.97 -5.48 8.74
N LYS A 331 10.63 -6.77 8.81
CA LYS A 331 10.57 -7.69 7.68
C LYS A 331 9.41 -8.66 7.89
N ALA A 332 8.77 -9.10 6.81
CA ALA A 332 7.78 -10.16 6.87
C ALA A 332 8.02 -11.17 5.75
N TYR A 333 7.71 -12.43 6.05
CA TYR A 333 7.83 -13.56 5.15
C TYR A 333 6.58 -14.42 5.31
N PHE A 334 6.00 -14.87 4.21
CA PHE A 334 4.74 -15.62 4.22
C PHE A 334 4.81 -16.82 3.27
N GLY A 335 3.98 -17.83 3.52
CA GLY A 335 3.95 -19.04 2.70
C GLY A 335 5.26 -19.83 2.69
N GLN A 336 6.09 -19.72 3.73
CA GLN A 336 7.41 -20.34 3.77
C GLN A 336 7.32 -21.84 4.13
N THR A 337 8.23 -22.66 3.62
CA THR A 337 8.48 -23.99 4.20
C THR A 337 9.13 -23.86 5.58
N GLY A 338 9.13 -24.92 6.39
CA GLY A 338 9.81 -24.89 7.70
C GLY A 338 11.29 -24.53 7.60
N ALA A 339 12.01 -25.09 6.62
CA ALA A 339 13.42 -24.76 6.39
C ALA A 339 13.63 -23.30 5.96
N GLN A 340 12.75 -22.76 5.12
CA GLN A 340 12.79 -21.35 4.73
C GLN A 340 12.51 -20.42 5.90
N TYR A 341 11.48 -20.72 6.71
CA TYR A 341 11.17 -20.00 7.94
C TYR A 341 12.41 -19.97 8.85
N GLN A 342 13.00 -21.13 9.13
CA GLN A 342 14.14 -21.23 10.04
C GLN A 342 15.33 -20.42 9.52
N LYS A 343 15.63 -20.50 8.21
CA LYS A 343 16.66 -19.66 7.58
C LYS A 343 16.37 -18.16 7.75
N ARG A 344 15.12 -17.70 7.54
CA ARG A 344 14.75 -16.29 7.73
C ARG A 344 14.85 -15.86 9.19
N TYR A 345 14.46 -16.73 10.12
CA TYR A 345 14.60 -16.50 11.54
C TYR A 345 16.09 -16.34 11.94
N ASP A 346 16.94 -17.27 11.54
CA ASP A 346 18.35 -17.31 11.94
C ASP A 346 19.21 -16.20 11.31
N THR A 347 18.80 -15.69 10.15
CA THR A 347 19.55 -14.63 9.42
C THR A 347 19.20 -13.21 9.87
N ASN A 348 18.12 -13.02 10.62
CA ASN A 348 17.64 -11.69 11.04
C ASN A 348 17.74 -11.50 12.56
N LYS A 349 18.90 -11.83 13.15
CA LYS A 349 19.12 -11.78 14.61
C LYS A 349 19.00 -10.39 15.22
N ASP A 350 19.06 -9.33 14.41
CA ASP A 350 18.86 -7.94 14.79
C ASP A 350 17.39 -7.55 14.95
N LEU A 351 16.46 -8.42 14.56
CA LEU A 351 15.02 -8.21 14.63
C LEU A 351 14.36 -9.27 15.52
N ALA A 352 13.33 -8.86 16.26
CA ALA A 352 12.56 -9.76 17.10
C ALA A 352 11.25 -10.19 16.40
N PRO A 353 10.84 -11.47 16.46
CA PRO A 353 9.56 -11.93 15.93
C PRO A 353 8.40 -11.30 16.70
N ILE A 354 7.54 -10.56 16.00
CA ILE A 354 6.34 -9.95 16.58
C ILE A 354 5.09 -10.80 16.36
N PHE A 355 5.14 -11.67 15.36
CA PHE A 355 4.05 -12.58 15.03
C PHE A 355 4.61 -13.77 14.23
N VAL A 356 4.10 -14.97 14.50
CA VAL A 356 4.40 -16.19 13.76
C VAL A 356 3.09 -16.92 13.49
N ASP A 357 2.96 -17.62 12.38
CA ASP A 357 1.74 -18.38 12.07
C ASP A 357 2.06 -19.59 11.21
N SER A 358 1.16 -20.57 11.23
CA SER A 358 1.27 -21.80 10.45
C SER A 358 -0.10 -22.21 9.92
N TYR A 359 -0.14 -22.62 8.65
CA TYR A 359 -1.34 -23.08 7.98
C TYR A 359 -1.04 -24.23 7.03
N THR A 360 -2.07 -24.95 6.58
CA THR A 360 -1.94 -26.02 5.59
C THR A 360 -2.24 -25.50 4.19
N LEU A 361 -1.45 -25.91 3.20
CA LEU A 361 -1.72 -25.69 1.78
C LEU A 361 -1.29 -26.93 0.99
N GLY A 362 -2.23 -27.58 0.29
CA GLY A 362 -1.95 -28.81 -0.45
C GLY A 362 -1.37 -29.93 0.42
N GLY A 363 -1.86 -30.08 1.65
CA GLY A 363 -1.37 -31.07 2.63
C GLY A 363 0.01 -30.76 3.25
N GLN A 364 0.62 -29.63 2.91
CA GLN A 364 1.93 -29.21 3.43
C GLN A 364 1.78 -28.05 4.42
N ILE A 365 2.63 -28.02 5.46
CA ILE A 365 2.67 -26.87 6.37
C ILE A 365 3.38 -25.70 5.69
N ARG A 366 2.79 -24.51 5.85
CA ARG A 366 3.34 -23.22 5.46
C ARG A 366 3.41 -22.32 6.68
N TYR A 367 4.44 -21.47 6.73
CA TYR A 367 4.72 -20.61 7.86
C TYR A 367 4.78 -19.14 7.45
N ASN A 368 4.26 -18.28 8.32
CA ASN A 368 4.34 -16.83 8.23
C ASN A 368 5.19 -16.31 9.41
N LEU A 369 6.00 -15.28 9.15
CA LEU A 369 6.93 -14.68 10.11
C LEU A 369 6.95 -13.17 9.93
N ILE A 370 6.69 -12.42 11.00
CA ILE A 370 6.86 -10.96 11.04
C ILE A 370 7.93 -10.62 12.08
N LEU A 371 8.96 -9.90 11.66
CA LEU A 371 10.12 -9.49 12.46
C LEU A 371 10.18 -7.97 12.55
N LYS A 372 10.59 -7.43 13.71
CA LYS A 372 10.70 -5.98 13.93
C LYS A 372 11.84 -5.62 14.91
N ALA A 373 12.49 -4.50 14.67
CA ALA A 373 13.51 -3.92 15.55
C ALA A 373 12.82 -3.31 16.79
N ILE A 374 12.48 -4.16 17.75
CA ILE A 374 11.90 -3.79 19.04
C ILE A 374 12.61 -4.54 20.17
N PRO A 375 12.71 -3.95 21.37
CA PRO A 375 13.36 -4.58 22.50
C PRO A 375 12.53 -5.75 23.06
N GLY A 376 13.14 -6.47 24.00
CA GLY A 376 12.53 -7.56 24.74
C GLY A 376 12.96 -8.93 24.24
N ASN A 377 13.11 -9.85 25.18
CA ASN A 377 13.30 -11.26 24.96
C ASN A 377 12.06 -11.88 24.34
N PHE A 378 12.31 -12.96 23.61
CA PHE A 378 11.29 -13.73 22.94
C PHE A 378 11.70 -15.20 22.87
N LEU A 379 10.71 -16.07 22.70
CA LEU A 379 10.88 -17.48 22.44
C LEU A 379 9.92 -17.87 21.32
N ALA A 380 10.46 -18.13 20.13
CA ALA A 380 9.68 -18.57 18.99
C ALA A 380 10.14 -19.96 18.54
N ARG A 381 9.18 -20.84 18.25
CA ARG A 381 9.42 -22.21 17.78
C ARG A 381 8.30 -22.63 16.83
N HIS A 382 8.60 -23.52 15.90
CA HIS A 382 7.64 -24.03 14.92
C HIS A 382 7.82 -25.54 14.72
N GLY A 383 6.82 -26.20 14.15
CA GLY A 383 6.90 -27.63 13.84
C GLY A 383 6.85 -28.54 15.08
N LEU A 384 6.32 -28.05 16.20
CA LEU A 384 6.36 -28.77 17.47
C LEU A 384 5.24 -29.82 17.57
N THR A 385 5.51 -30.93 18.25
CA THR A 385 4.45 -31.80 18.80
C THR A 385 3.77 -31.13 20.00
N TYR A 386 2.66 -31.70 20.48
CA TYR A 386 2.00 -31.20 21.70
C TYR A 386 2.95 -31.21 22.91
N ASP A 387 3.66 -32.31 23.17
CA ASP A 387 4.58 -32.40 24.31
C ASP A 387 5.74 -31.41 24.21
N GLN A 388 6.25 -31.17 22.99
CA GLN A 388 7.27 -30.16 22.75
C GLN A 388 6.72 -28.74 22.97
N HIS A 389 5.49 -28.48 22.51
CA HIS A 389 4.80 -27.21 22.78
C HIS A 389 4.65 -26.96 24.29
N MET A 390 4.26 -27.97 25.08
CA MET A 390 4.13 -27.85 26.52
C MET A 390 5.47 -27.53 27.20
N LYS A 391 6.56 -28.19 26.79
CA LYS A 391 7.93 -27.88 27.27
C LYS A 391 8.33 -26.44 26.97
N VAL A 392 8.12 -25.99 25.73
CA VAL A 392 8.41 -24.61 25.31
C VAL A 392 7.57 -23.59 26.10
N MET A 393 6.32 -23.91 26.40
CA MET A 393 5.46 -23.07 27.25
C MET A 393 6.01 -22.96 28.68
N ASP A 394 6.50 -24.06 29.26
CA ASP A 394 7.06 -24.04 30.60
C ASP A 394 8.39 -23.29 30.66
N ASP A 395 9.23 -23.40 29.63
CA ASP A 395 10.46 -22.60 29.49
C ASP A 395 10.15 -21.10 29.33
N ALA A 396 9.08 -20.76 28.61
CA ALA A 396 8.59 -19.39 28.50
C ALA A 396 8.15 -18.85 29.87
N LYS A 397 7.40 -19.62 30.67
CA LYS A 397 7.02 -19.23 32.04
C LYS A 397 8.23 -19.00 32.93
N LYS A 398 9.21 -19.90 32.91
CA LYS A 398 10.48 -19.74 33.66
C LYS A 398 11.24 -18.49 33.26
N SER A 399 11.13 -18.08 32.00
CA SER A 399 11.76 -16.89 31.44
C SER A 399 10.90 -15.62 31.55
N ASN A 400 9.77 -15.67 32.27
CA ASN A 400 8.80 -14.59 32.38
C ASN A 400 8.36 -14.02 31.02
N LEU A 401 8.12 -14.92 30.07
CA LEU A 401 7.57 -14.63 28.75
C LEU A 401 6.11 -15.08 28.71
N GLU A 402 5.28 -14.30 28.03
CA GLU A 402 3.87 -14.57 27.87
C GLU A 402 3.51 -14.80 26.40
N PRO A 403 2.47 -15.61 26.11
CA PRO A 403 2.18 -16.05 24.76
C PRO A 403 1.62 -14.91 23.89
N VAL A 404 2.16 -14.76 22.70
CA VAL A 404 1.65 -13.86 21.65
C VAL A 404 0.68 -14.59 20.75
N ASN A 405 1.06 -15.80 20.33
CA ASN A 405 0.24 -16.66 19.47
C ASN A 405 0.64 -18.13 19.63
N VAL A 406 -0.32 -19.01 19.35
CA VAL A 406 -0.17 -20.48 19.35
C VAL A 406 -1.01 -21.03 18.19
N SER A 407 -0.48 -21.02 16.98
CA SER A 407 -1.17 -21.57 15.81
C SER A 407 -1.01 -23.08 15.75
N VAL A 408 -2.05 -23.75 15.27
CA VAL A 408 -2.10 -25.23 15.20
C VAL A 408 -2.50 -25.63 13.80
N VAL A 409 -1.83 -26.63 13.25
CA VAL A 409 -2.19 -27.26 11.98
C VAL A 409 -2.29 -28.76 12.14
N SER A 410 -3.13 -29.40 11.32
CA SER A 410 -3.23 -30.86 11.23
C SER A 410 -2.63 -31.34 9.92
N VAL A 411 -1.70 -32.29 9.99
CA VAL A 411 -1.16 -33.01 8.82
C VAL A 411 -1.34 -34.50 9.04
N GLY A 412 -2.25 -35.11 8.27
CA GLY A 412 -2.78 -36.43 8.61
C GLY A 412 -3.39 -36.41 10.01
N ASN A 413 -3.00 -37.38 10.84
CA ASN A 413 -3.46 -37.51 12.24
C ASN A 413 -2.59 -36.74 13.25
N ASN A 414 -1.60 -35.98 12.80
CA ASN A 414 -0.66 -35.30 13.68
C ASN A 414 -0.94 -33.80 13.75
N LEU A 415 -0.96 -33.26 14.97
CA LEU A 415 -0.99 -31.82 15.21
C LEU A 415 0.43 -31.27 15.23
N SER A 416 0.62 -30.10 14.62
CA SER A 416 1.86 -29.35 14.67
C SER A 416 1.61 -27.93 15.18
N TYR A 417 2.47 -27.48 16.09
CA TYR A 417 2.31 -26.22 16.83
C TYR A 417 3.39 -25.21 16.43
N THR A 418 2.97 -23.95 16.26
CA THR A 418 3.86 -22.81 16.05
C THR A 418 3.55 -21.73 17.06
N VAL A 419 4.57 -21.29 17.79
CA VAL A 419 4.41 -20.49 19.00
C VAL A 419 5.38 -19.33 19.05
N LEU A 420 4.90 -18.23 19.64
CA LEU A 420 5.71 -17.09 20.02
C LEU A 420 5.34 -16.65 21.43
N TYR A 421 6.35 -16.50 22.27
CA TYR A 421 6.25 -15.86 23.59
C TYR A 421 7.18 -14.64 23.60
N ARG A 422 6.77 -13.58 24.30
CA ARG A 422 7.54 -12.34 24.43
C ARG A 422 7.42 -11.77 25.84
N ASN A 423 8.30 -10.84 26.20
CA ASN A 423 8.07 -10.01 27.40
C ASN A 423 6.78 -9.19 27.21
N ARG A 424 5.74 -9.60 27.92
CA ARG A 424 4.45 -8.91 28.07
C ARG A 424 4.01 -9.09 29.52
N ASN A 425 2.97 -8.36 29.92
CA ASN A 425 2.37 -8.52 31.24
C ASN A 425 0.85 -8.51 31.12
N TYR A 426 0.28 -9.70 31.04
CA TYR A 426 -1.14 -9.98 31.03
C TYR A 426 -1.72 -10.09 32.44
N GLY A 427 -0.88 -10.11 33.49
CA GLY A 427 -1.32 -10.35 34.87
C GLY A 427 -1.91 -11.76 35.10
N GLY A 428 -1.73 -12.66 34.13
CA GLY A 428 -2.23 -14.03 34.12
C GLY A 428 -2.88 -14.41 32.80
N TRP A 429 -2.54 -15.60 32.29
CA TRP A 429 -2.97 -16.09 30.99
C TRP A 429 -3.26 -17.60 31.00
N ASN A 430 -4.02 -18.06 30.02
CA ASN A 430 -4.28 -19.47 29.75
C ASN A 430 -4.26 -19.73 28.24
N ILE A 431 -3.73 -20.88 27.86
CA ILE A 431 -3.81 -21.41 26.49
C ILE A 431 -4.77 -22.60 26.49
N LYS A 432 -5.66 -22.63 25.51
CA LYS A 432 -6.50 -23.80 25.19
C LYS A 432 -6.38 -24.02 23.69
N SER A 433 -5.62 -25.03 23.29
CA SER A 433 -5.23 -25.24 21.89
C SER A 433 -6.10 -26.20 21.10
N GLN A 434 -7.07 -26.87 21.74
CA GLN A 434 -7.93 -27.89 21.13
C GLN A 434 -9.39 -27.73 21.60
N ILE A 435 -9.96 -26.53 21.43
CA ILE A 435 -11.36 -26.26 21.79
C ILE A 435 -12.23 -26.65 20.59
N LYS A 436 -13.17 -27.59 20.72
CA LYS A 436 -14.13 -27.85 19.64
C LYS A 436 -14.95 -26.59 19.34
N GLU A 437 -15.28 -26.34 18.08
CA GLU A 437 -16.08 -25.16 17.69
C GLU A 437 -17.37 -25.03 18.52
N SER A 438 -18.07 -26.14 18.75
CA SER A 438 -19.30 -26.20 19.58
C SER A 438 -19.11 -25.73 21.01
N ASP A 439 -17.91 -25.89 21.57
CA ASP A 439 -17.61 -25.65 22.98
C ASP A 439 -17.01 -24.26 23.20
N TYR A 440 -16.63 -23.57 22.13
CA TYR A 440 -15.90 -22.30 22.21
C TYR A 440 -16.66 -21.22 22.98
N GLN A 441 -17.97 -21.12 22.77
CA GLN A 441 -18.78 -20.11 23.48
C GLN A 441 -18.76 -20.35 24.99
N LYS A 442 -18.89 -21.61 25.42
CA LYS A 442 -18.80 -21.97 26.84
C LYS A 442 -17.42 -21.64 27.42
N VAL A 443 -16.34 -22.00 26.71
CA VAL A 443 -14.96 -21.69 27.16
C VAL A 443 -14.73 -20.18 27.27
N PHE A 444 -15.23 -19.41 26.31
CA PHE A 444 -15.18 -17.94 26.34
C PHE A 444 -15.88 -17.40 27.59
N ASP A 445 -17.11 -17.84 27.87
CA ASP A 445 -17.89 -17.35 28.99
C ASP A 445 -17.27 -17.76 30.35
N ASP A 446 -16.69 -18.96 30.44
CA ASP A 446 -16.00 -19.43 31.65
C ASP A 446 -14.74 -18.61 31.95
N PHE A 447 -13.94 -18.24 30.95
CA PHE A 447 -12.79 -17.35 31.15
C PHE A 447 -13.20 -15.90 31.42
N LYS A 448 -14.29 -15.44 30.80
CA LYS A 448 -14.84 -14.10 31.07
C LYS A 448 -15.26 -13.96 32.53
N LYS A 449 -15.89 -15.00 33.13
CA LYS A 449 -16.20 -15.05 34.57
C LYS A 449 -14.95 -14.98 35.46
N GLN A 450 -13.81 -15.45 34.98
CA GLN A 450 -12.51 -15.37 35.66
C GLN A 450 -11.77 -14.04 35.40
N GLY A 451 -12.42 -13.05 34.78
CA GLY A 451 -11.81 -11.77 34.44
C GLY A 451 -10.78 -11.85 33.30
N LYS A 452 -10.83 -12.90 32.46
CA LYS A 452 -9.93 -13.09 31.32
C LYS A 452 -10.68 -12.95 30.00
N THR A 453 -10.02 -12.38 29.01
CA THR A 453 -10.58 -12.18 27.66
C THR A 453 -9.65 -12.73 26.59
N PRO A 454 -10.16 -13.16 25.42
CA PRO A 454 -9.31 -13.69 24.36
C PRO A 454 -8.37 -12.62 23.79
N VAL A 455 -7.08 -12.94 23.64
CA VAL A 455 -6.05 -12.07 23.04
C VAL A 455 -5.41 -12.68 21.80
N TYR A 456 -5.73 -13.94 21.52
CA TYR A 456 -5.37 -14.66 20.30
C TYR A 456 -6.41 -15.75 20.02
N LEU A 457 -6.68 -16.00 18.74
CA LEU A 457 -7.58 -17.04 18.26
C LEU A 457 -7.10 -17.51 16.89
N ASN A 458 -6.96 -18.80 16.72
CA ASN A 458 -6.66 -19.46 15.46
C ASN A 458 -7.59 -20.67 15.31
N ALA A 459 -8.07 -20.90 14.09
CA ALA A 459 -8.96 -22.01 13.77
C ALA A 459 -8.25 -23.04 12.89
N TYR A 460 -8.50 -24.32 13.12
CA TYR A 460 -7.92 -25.41 12.33
C TYR A 460 -8.86 -26.61 12.27
N LYS A 461 -8.72 -27.43 11.22
CA LYS A 461 -9.40 -28.73 11.11
C LYS A 461 -8.47 -29.85 11.54
N HIS A 462 -9.02 -30.81 12.28
CA HIS A 462 -8.37 -32.08 12.60
C HIS A 462 -9.39 -33.21 12.48
N ASN A 463 -9.12 -34.18 11.61
CA ASN A 463 -10.00 -35.32 11.33
C ASN A 463 -11.46 -34.91 11.07
N GLY A 464 -11.65 -33.92 10.19
CA GLY A 464 -12.98 -33.40 9.82
C GLY A 464 -13.67 -32.51 10.86
N THR A 465 -13.12 -32.40 12.07
CA THR A 465 -13.68 -31.56 13.14
C THR A 465 -12.93 -30.22 13.23
N THR A 466 -13.66 -29.12 13.36
CA THR A 466 -13.10 -27.78 13.59
C THR A 466 -12.75 -27.58 15.06
N TYR A 467 -11.54 -27.08 15.29
CA TYR A 467 -11.04 -26.69 16.59
C TYR A 467 -10.52 -25.25 16.59
N PHE A 468 -10.53 -24.63 17.76
CA PHE A 468 -9.87 -23.36 18.03
C PHE A 468 -8.69 -23.56 18.97
N SER A 469 -7.62 -22.83 18.67
CA SER A 469 -6.54 -22.52 19.60
C SER A 469 -6.68 -21.07 20.06
N ALA A 470 -6.80 -20.86 21.37
CA ALA A 470 -7.06 -19.55 21.95
C ALA A 470 -6.15 -19.25 23.15
N ILE A 471 -5.80 -17.96 23.28
CA ILE A 471 -5.13 -17.41 24.47
C ILE A 471 -6.13 -16.49 25.18
N PHE A 472 -6.34 -16.71 26.47
CA PHE A 472 -7.16 -15.85 27.33
C PHE A 472 -6.26 -15.17 28.38
N ALA A 473 -6.42 -13.87 28.60
CA ALA A 473 -5.56 -13.05 29.46
C ALA A 473 -6.36 -12.07 30.33
N LYS A 474 -5.89 -11.75 31.55
CA LYS A 474 -6.57 -10.78 32.43
C LYS A 474 -6.50 -9.37 31.86
N ASN A 475 -5.28 -8.89 31.60
CA ASN A 475 -5.03 -7.54 31.08
C ASN A 475 -4.97 -7.54 29.54
N GLY A 476 -5.99 -8.08 28.89
CA GLY A 476 -6.07 -8.09 27.42
C GLY A 476 -6.25 -6.70 26.79
N GLY A 477 -6.57 -5.67 27.61
CA GLY A 477 -6.71 -4.26 27.24
C GLY A 477 -8.10 -3.86 26.68
N GLY A 478 -8.53 -2.62 26.92
CA GLY A 478 -9.66 -1.98 26.21
C GLY A 478 -11.03 -2.67 26.26
N SER A 479 -12.03 -2.04 25.64
CA SER A 479 -13.33 -2.66 25.38
C SER A 479 -13.20 -3.71 24.28
N LEU A 480 -13.88 -4.85 24.45
CA LEU A 480 -13.78 -6.00 23.53
C LEU A 480 -15.07 -6.21 22.73
N LYS A 481 -14.94 -6.41 21.43
CA LYS A 481 -15.96 -7.02 20.57
C LYS A 481 -15.41 -8.32 19.99
N ALA A 482 -16.13 -9.43 20.17
CA ALA A 482 -15.75 -10.73 19.65
C ALA A 482 -16.96 -11.47 19.05
N ARG A 483 -16.75 -12.11 17.90
CA ARG A 483 -17.74 -12.91 17.17
C ARG A 483 -17.04 -14.09 16.50
N HIS A 484 -17.72 -15.22 16.39
CA HIS A 484 -17.22 -16.43 15.71
C HIS A 484 -18.34 -17.07 14.88
N GLY A 485 -17.99 -17.99 13.98
CA GLY A 485 -18.95 -18.66 13.10
C GLY A 485 -19.60 -17.72 12.07
N MET A 486 -18.92 -16.64 11.68
CA MET A 486 -19.47 -15.66 10.73
C MET A 486 -19.25 -16.10 9.28
N SER A 487 -20.20 -15.80 8.40
CA SER A 487 -19.95 -15.77 6.95
C SER A 487 -19.12 -14.53 6.59
N ALA A 488 -18.58 -14.48 5.36
CA ALA A 488 -17.86 -13.29 4.87
C ALA A 488 -18.71 -12.01 4.90
N SER A 489 -20.01 -12.09 4.57
CA SER A 489 -20.91 -10.92 4.58
C SER A 489 -21.19 -10.41 6.00
N VAL A 490 -21.38 -11.33 6.96
CA VAL A 490 -21.54 -10.97 8.37
C VAL A 490 -20.25 -10.37 8.92
N LEU A 491 -19.09 -10.98 8.64
CA LEU A 491 -17.80 -10.43 9.05
C LEU A 491 -17.59 -9.02 8.51
N GLN A 492 -17.87 -8.77 7.22
CA GLN A 492 -17.72 -7.46 6.60
C GLN A 492 -18.56 -6.39 7.32
N LYS A 493 -19.79 -6.73 7.72
CA LYS A 493 -20.67 -5.83 8.49
C LYS A 493 -20.15 -5.58 9.91
N GLU A 494 -19.74 -6.65 10.61
CA GLU A 494 -19.22 -6.57 11.98
C GLU A 494 -17.91 -5.78 12.06
N TRP A 495 -16.98 -6.03 11.12
CA TRP A 495 -15.72 -5.31 10.98
C TRP A 495 -15.95 -3.82 10.73
N LYS A 496 -16.80 -3.48 9.75
CA LYS A 496 -17.10 -2.07 9.44
C LYS A 496 -17.70 -1.37 10.65
N ASN A 497 -18.67 -2.00 11.32
CA ASN A 497 -19.25 -1.44 12.53
C ASN A 497 -18.22 -1.26 13.65
N ALA A 498 -17.29 -2.20 13.84
CA ALA A 498 -16.24 -2.07 14.85
C ALA A 498 -15.30 -0.89 14.56
N VAL A 499 -14.78 -0.81 13.33
CA VAL A 499 -13.85 0.26 12.90
C VAL A 499 -14.53 1.64 12.94
N ASP A 500 -15.77 1.76 12.46
CA ASP A 500 -16.54 3.01 12.53
C ASP A 500 -16.78 3.47 13.97
N ASN A 501 -16.76 2.56 14.95
CA ASN A 501 -16.89 2.85 16.38
C ASN A 501 -15.53 2.96 17.11
N GLY A 502 -14.43 3.08 16.37
CA GLY A 502 -13.09 3.31 16.91
C GLY A 502 -12.40 2.07 17.49
N PHE A 503 -12.87 0.87 17.17
CA PHE A 503 -12.13 -0.36 17.49
C PHE A 503 -11.11 -0.68 16.40
N ASN A 504 -9.94 -1.17 16.78
CA ASN A 504 -8.96 -1.76 15.87
C ASN A 504 -9.16 -3.27 15.78
N THR A 505 -8.94 -3.84 14.59
CA THR A 505 -8.99 -5.29 14.43
C THR A 505 -7.73 -5.92 15.02
N MET A 506 -7.92 -6.87 15.93
CA MET A 506 -6.82 -7.57 16.60
C MET A 506 -6.58 -8.95 16.00
N ILE A 507 -7.66 -9.64 15.59
CA ILE A 507 -7.63 -11.03 15.13
C ILE A 507 -8.73 -11.24 14.09
N LEU A 508 -8.41 -11.92 12.98
CA LEU A 508 -9.36 -12.37 11.98
C LEU A 508 -9.03 -13.78 11.49
N THR A 509 -9.30 -14.82 12.26
CA THR A 509 -9.02 -16.19 11.79
C THR A 509 -10.14 -16.71 10.93
N ALA A 510 -9.80 -17.55 9.95
CA ALA A 510 -10.77 -18.26 9.14
C ALA A 510 -10.47 -19.76 9.09
N PHE A 511 -11.52 -20.53 8.85
CA PHE A 511 -11.44 -21.96 8.64
C PHE A 511 -12.38 -22.38 7.52
N ASP A 512 -12.11 -23.57 7.01
CA ASP A 512 -12.99 -24.24 6.07
C ASP A 512 -14.28 -24.67 6.80
N GLY A 513 -15.43 -24.10 6.47
CA GLY A 513 -16.69 -24.36 7.14
C GLY A 513 -17.36 -25.68 6.72
N ALA A 514 -18.62 -25.83 7.11
CA ALA A 514 -19.52 -26.78 6.46
C ALA A 514 -19.67 -26.43 4.97
N ALA A 515 -19.83 -27.43 4.11
CA ALA A 515 -19.96 -27.28 2.65
C ALA A 515 -18.80 -26.55 1.93
N SER A 516 -17.61 -26.50 2.55
CA SER A 516 -16.43 -25.83 2.02
C SER A 516 -16.55 -24.30 1.88
N GLU A 517 -17.35 -23.67 2.74
CA GLU A 517 -17.51 -22.21 2.77
C GLU A 517 -16.57 -21.54 3.78
N HIS A 518 -16.12 -20.31 3.50
CA HIS A 518 -15.31 -19.55 4.45
C HIS A 518 -16.10 -19.21 5.72
N ARG A 519 -15.60 -19.64 6.88
CA ARG A 519 -16.12 -19.25 8.20
C ARG A 519 -15.07 -18.45 8.95
N TYR A 520 -15.51 -17.39 9.61
CA TYR A 520 -14.62 -16.42 10.25
C TYR A 520 -14.91 -16.23 11.74
N ALA A 521 -13.84 -15.96 12.49
CA ALA A 521 -13.91 -15.42 13.83
C ALA A 521 -13.09 -14.14 13.93
N GLY A 522 -13.65 -13.13 14.57
CA GLY A 522 -13.08 -11.79 14.64
C GLY A 522 -13.04 -11.26 16.07
N LEU A 523 -11.96 -10.54 16.38
CA LEU A 523 -11.77 -9.84 17.63
C LEU A 523 -11.33 -8.40 17.37
N TRP A 524 -12.02 -7.45 17.99
CA TRP A 524 -11.74 -6.02 17.90
C TRP A 524 -11.62 -5.41 19.30
N ARG A 525 -10.66 -4.49 19.49
CA ARG A 525 -10.44 -3.78 20.76
C ARG A 525 -10.31 -2.27 20.54
N LYS A 526 -10.80 -1.49 21.50
CA LYS A 526 -10.58 -0.03 21.56
C LYS A 526 -9.21 0.29 22.15
#